data_AF-A0A3N7CLG1-F1
#
_entry.id   AF-A0A3N7CLG1-F1
#
_cell.length_a   1.000
_cell.length_b   1.000
_cell.length_c   1.000
_cell.angle_alpha   90.00
_cell.angle_beta   90.00
_cell.angle_gamma   90.00
#
_symmetry.space_group_name_H-M   'P 1'
#
loop_
_entity.id
_entity.type
_entity.pdbx_description
1 polymer ?
#
loop_
_entity_poly.entity_id
_entity_poly.type
_entity_poly.pdbx_seq_one_letter_code
_entity_poly.pdbx_strand_id
1 'polypeptide(L)'
;MKTYFVMALALILGACALPETSVKTGSPRPTLIIKGAPVGSVLVVDGLVMGQAEQFNGAPNELIVEEGLHQVEIRQGNVTLHAEKAVISNGESRTVTVNAGGR
;
A
#
# COMPACT_ATOMS: atom_id res chain seq x y z
N MET A 1 1.40 -61.96 -8.30
CA MET A 1 1.50 -61.02 -7.16
C MET A 1 2.44 -59.85 -7.45
N LYS A 2 3.59 -60.07 -8.11
CA LYS A 2 4.61 -59.02 -8.39
C LYS A 2 4.20 -57.97 -9.44
N THR A 3 3.33 -58.32 -10.39
CA THR A 3 2.84 -57.41 -11.45
C THR A 3 1.79 -56.40 -10.95
N TYR A 4 0.97 -56.78 -9.96
CA TYR A 4 -0.05 -55.88 -9.39
C TYR A 4 0.56 -54.70 -8.62
N PHE A 5 1.75 -54.89 -8.04
CA PHE A 5 2.46 -53.84 -7.31
C PHE A 5 2.98 -52.74 -8.23
N VAL A 6 3.39 -53.09 -9.46
CA VAL A 6 3.87 -52.12 -10.47
C VAL A 6 2.71 -51.26 -10.99
N MET A 7 1.53 -51.87 -11.17
CA MET A 7 0.34 -51.15 -11.63
C MET A 7 -0.20 -50.17 -10.57
N ALA A 8 -0.13 -50.55 -9.28
CA ALA A 8 -0.51 -49.67 -8.18
C ALA A 8 0.42 -48.45 -8.05
N LEU A 9 1.73 -48.62 -8.30
CA LEU A 9 2.72 -47.55 -8.19
C LEU A 9 2.59 -46.50 -9.32
N ALA A 10 2.18 -46.91 -10.52
CA ALA A 10 1.98 -46.00 -11.65
C ALA A 10 0.80 -45.03 -11.45
N LEU A 11 -0.22 -45.41 -10.65
CA LEU A 11 -1.41 -44.59 -10.42
C LEU A 11 -1.15 -43.38 -9.50
N ILE A 12 -0.13 -43.44 -8.64
CA ILE A 12 0.16 -42.43 -7.61
C ILE A 12 0.93 -41.24 -8.18
N LEU A 13 1.62 -41.42 -9.32
CA LEU A 13 2.44 -40.40 -9.98
C LEU A 13 1.60 -39.40 -10.82
N GLY A 14 0.32 -39.68 -11.07
CA GLY A 14 -0.57 -38.82 -11.88
C GLY A 14 -1.38 -37.78 -11.10
N ALA A 15 -1.31 -37.77 -9.77
CA ALA A 15 -2.19 -36.95 -8.93
C ALA A 15 -1.63 -35.56 -8.52
N CYS A 16 -0.39 -35.22 -8.91
CA CYS A 16 0.34 -34.09 -8.32
C CYS A 16 0.43 -32.81 -9.18
N ALA A 17 -0.45 -32.61 -10.17
CA ALA A 17 -0.38 -31.43 -11.05
C ALA A 17 -1.64 -30.56 -11.02
N LEU A 18 -2.36 -30.52 -9.89
CA LEU A 18 -3.38 -29.50 -9.67
C LEU A 18 -2.67 -28.16 -9.40
N PRO A 19 -2.84 -27.14 -10.25
CA PRO A 19 -2.30 -25.82 -9.96
C PRO A 19 -2.96 -25.30 -8.67
N GLU A 20 -2.15 -25.11 -7.64
CA GLU A 20 -2.58 -24.50 -6.39
C GLU A 20 -2.90 -23.03 -6.67
N THR A 21 -4.15 -22.73 -7.01
CA THR A 21 -4.60 -21.36 -7.19
C THR A 21 -4.93 -20.78 -5.82
N SER A 22 -3.97 -20.06 -5.24
CA SER A 22 -4.21 -19.24 -4.06
C SER A 22 -4.97 -17.98 -4.46
N VAL A 23 -6.28 -17.96 -4.19
CA VAL A 23 -7.13 -16.79 -4.40
C VAL A 23 -7.01 -15.91 -3.15
N LYS A 24 -6.25 -14.81 -3.24
CA LYS A 24 -6.26 -13.78 -2.20
C LYS A 24 -7.49 -12.89 -2.41
N THR A 25 -8.53 -13.13 -1.63
CA THR A 25 -9.73 -12.28 -1.62
C THR A 25 -9.45 -11.06 -0.75
N GLY A 26 -9.29 -9.91 -1.38
CA GLY A 26 -9.04 -8.62 -0.74
C GLY A 26 -8.00 -7.85 -1.52
N SER A 27 -8.42 -6.83 -2.25
CA SER A 27 -7.47 -5.86 -2.79
C SER A 27 -6.69 -5.26 -1.62
N PRO A 28 -5.33 -5.19 -1.69
CA PRO A 28 -4.59 -4.44 -0.69
C PRO A 28 -5.19 -3.03 -0.63
N ARG A 29 -5.44 -2.53 0.58
CA ARG A 29 -5.88 -1.13 0.73
C ARG A 29 -4.72 -0.24 0.29
N PRO A 30 -4.96 0.78 -0.54
CA PRO A 30 -3.88 1.65 -0.96
C PRO A 30 -3.38 2.46 0.22
N THR A 31 -2.11 2.87 0.14
CA THR A 31 -1.46 3.64 1.19
C THR A 31 -0.87 4.93 0.64
N LEU A 32 -0.72 5.93 1.51
CA LEU A 32 -0.11 7.20 1.22
C LEU A 32 1.17 7.34 2.07
N ILE A 33 2.26 7.69 1.40
CA ILE A 33 3.58 7.89 1.99
C ILE A 33 3.99 9.35 1.75
N ILE A 34 4.38 10.05 2.81
CA ILE A 34 4.83 11.44 2.75
C ILE A 34 6.35 11.49 2.92
N LYS A 35 7.06 12.01 1.92
CA LYS A 35 8.52 12.18 1.97
C LYS A 35 8.89 13.65 1.94
N GLY A 36 9.90 14.03 2.72
CA GLY A 36 10.44 15.40 2.72
C GLY A 36 9.56 16.45 3.40
N ALA A 37 8.54 16.03 4.17
CA ALA A 37 7.74 16.97 4.95
C ALA A 37 8.59 17.56 6.11
N PRO A 38 8.49 18.88 6.38
CA PRO A 38 9.22 19.48 7.49
C PRO A 38 8.75 19.01 8.87
N VAL A 39 9.65 19.09 9.85
CA VAL A 39 9.34 18.79 11.25
C VAL A 39 8.18 19.66 11.74
N GLY A 40 7.21 19.03 12.41
CA GLY A 40 6.04 19.69 12.95
C GLY A 40 4.99 20.09 11.90
N SER A 41 5.12 19.66 10.65
CA SER A 41 4.04 19.77 9.67
C SER A 41 2.98 18.70 9.89
N VAL A 42 1.75 19.04 9.49
CA VAL A 42 0.53 18.25 9.68
C VAL A 42 0.03 17.80 8.31
N LEU A 43 -0.26 16.51 8.18
CA LEU A 43 -0.91 15.93 7.02
C LEU A 43 -2.43 16.14 7.14
N VAL A 44 -3.00 16.69 6.07
CA VAL A 44 -4.45 16.85 5.89
C VAL A 44 -4.85 16.15 4.60
N VAL A 45 -5.87 15.30 4.67
CA VAL A 45 -6.41 14.58 3.50
C VAL A 45 -7.91 14.88 3.42
N ASP A 46 -8.37 15.40 2.30
CA ASP A 46 -9.76 15.82 2.07
C ASP A 46 -10.31 16.79 3.13
N GLY A 47 -9.42 17.62 3.69
CA GLY A 47 -9.75 18.55 4.76
C GLY A 47 -9.74 17.94 6.17
N LEU A 48 -9.54 16.63 6.30
CA LEU A 48 -9.41 15.95 7.59
C LEU A 48 -7.94 15.89 8.04
N VAL A 49 -7.68 16.30 9.28
CA VAL A 49 -6.36 16.26 9.90
C VAL A 49 -6.01 14.81 10.27
N MET A 50 -4.95 14.27 9.67
CA MET A 50 -4.52 12.89 9.88
C MET A 50 -3.46 12.75 10.97
N GLY A 51 -2.66 13.79 11.20
CA GLY A 51 -1.59 13.77 12.19
C GLY A 51 -0.32 14.46 11.70
N GLN A 52 0.80 14.21 12.35
CA GLN A 52 2.08 14.78 11.92
C GLN A 52 2.53 14.09 10.63
N ALA A 53 2.96 14.86 9.64
CA ALA A 53 3.34 14.34 8.33
C ALA A 53 4.53 13.34 8.42
N GLU A 54 5.43 13.55 9.39
CA GLU A 54 6.59 12.69 9.63
C GLU A 54 6.21 11.28 10.12
N GLN A 55 5.01 11.11 10.68
CA GLN A 55 4.50 9.82 11.10
C GLN A 55 4.19 8.92 9.90
N PHE A 56 4.01 9.47 8.69
CA PHE A 56 3.59 8.73 7.51
C PHE A 56 4.72 8.62 6.48
N ASN A 57 5.96 8.37 6.92
CA ASN A 57 7.16 8.45 6.07
C ASN A 57 7.55 7.14 5.34
N GLY A 58 6.71 6.10 5.43
CA GLY A 58 6.91 4.80 4.78
C GLY A 58 6.87 3.65 5.77
N ALA A 59 7.07 2.41 5.30
CA ALA A 59 6.97 1.22 6.13
C ALA A 59 7.78 1.33 7.45
N PRO A 60 7.17 1.02 8.62
CA PRO A 60 5.82 0.44 8.78
C PRO A 60 4.68 1.47 8.88
N ASN A 61 4.99 2.77 8.90
CA ASN A 61 4.03 3.83 9.16
C ASN A 61 3.59 4.48 7.85
N GLU A 62 2.56 3.91 7.25
CA GLU A 62 1.92 4.41 6.03
C GLU A 62 0.47 4.76 6.35
N LEU A 63 -0.06 5.81 5.73
CA LEU A 63 -1.46 6.18 5.91
C LEU A 63 -2.32 5.31 4.99
N ILE A 64 -3.21 4.49 5.55
CA ILE A 64 -4.22 3.78 4.77
C ILE A 64 -5.29 4.79 4.35
N VAL A 65 -5.60 4.79 3.06
CA VAL A 65 -6.60 5.67 2.44
C VAL A 65 -7.52 4.82 1.57
N GLU A 66 -8.69 5.35 1.27
CA GLU A 66 -9.61 4.70 0.34
C GLU A 66 -9.14 4.92 -1.11
N GLU A 67 -9.68 4.15 -2.04
CA GLU A 67 -9.41 4.36 -3.45
C GLU A 67 -10.20 5.56 -3.96
N GLY A 68 -9.55 6.41 -4.76
CA GLY A 68 -10.20 7.58 -5.33
C GLY A 68 -9.28 8.79 -5.52
N LEU A 69 -9.90 9.91 -5.82
CA LEU A 69 -9.24 11.21 -5.89
C LEU A 69 -9.23 11.84 -4.50
N HIS A 70 -8.04 12.07 -3.95
CA HIS A 70 -7.86 12.68 -2.65
C HIS A 70 -7.11 14.01 -2.77
N GLN A 71 -7.55 15.02 -2.02
CA GLN A 71 -6.82 16.26 -1.84
C GLN A 71 -5.85 16.08 -0.67
N VAL A 72 -4.56 16.02 -0.98
CA VAL A 72 -3.50 15.89 0.02
C VAL A 72 -2.88 17.26 0.26
N GLU A 73 -2.79 17.65 1.52
CA GLU A 73 -2.19 18.91 1.93
C GLU A 73 -1.23 18.70 3.10
N ILE A 74 -0.11 19.40 3.05
CA ILE A 74 0.86 19.47 4.14
C ILE A 74 0.84 20.89 4.66
N ARG A 75 0.47 21.05 5.94
CA ARG A 75 0.32 22.35 6.58
C ARG A 75 1.33 22.50 7.72
N GLN A 76 1.85 23.70 7.93
CA GLN A 76 2.67 24.04 9.09
C GLN A 76 2.08 25.29 9.74
N GLY A 77 1.45 25.10 10.91
CA GLY A 77 0.59 26.12 11.51
C GLY A 77 -0.57 26.48 10.58
N ASN A 78 -0.66 27.77 10.21
CA ASN A 78 -1.71 28.29 9.33
C ASN A 78 -1.32 28.34 7.84
N VAL A 79 -0.11 27.87 7.50
CA VAL A 79 0.42 27.92 6.13
C VAL A 79 0.33 26.54 5.50
N THR A 80 -0.17 26.47 4.26
CA THR A 80 -0.13 25.25 3.45
C THR A 80 1.18 25.23 2.66
N LEU A 81 2.05 24.28 2.99
CA LEU A 81 3.38 24.11 2.37
C LEU A 81 3.31 23.33 1.06
N HIS A 82 2.41 22.36 0.97
CA HIS A 82 2.16 21.55 -0.22
C HIS A 82 0.69 21.23 -0.33
N ALA A 83 0.15 21.25 -1.55
CA ALA A 83 -1.22 20.84 -1.83
C ALA A 83 -1.27 20.19 -3.21
N GLU A 84 -1.71 18.94 -3.28
CA GLU A 84 -1.88 18.22 -4.55
C GLU A 84 -3.11 17.33 -4.53
N LYS A 85 -3.66 17.09 -5.72
CA LYS A 85 -4.68 16.06 -5.90
C LYS A 85 -4.00 14.77 -6.32
N ALA A 86 -4.09 13.76 -5.48
CA ALA A 86 -3.54 12.44 -5.74
C ALA A 86 -4.68 11.48 -6.12
N VAL A 87 -4.53 10.81 -7.27
CA VAL A 87 -5.39 9.68 -7.62
C VAL A 87 -4.75 8.43 -7.01
N ILE A 88 -5.52 7.75 -6.18
CA ILE A 88 -5.12 6.57 -5.45
C ILE A 88 -5.93 5.40 -5.99
N SER A 89 -5.25 4.34 -6.42
CA SER A 89 -5.88 3.22 -7.12
C SER A 89 -5.30 1.88 -6.68
N ASN A 90 -6.17 0.87 -6.60
CA ASN A 90 -5.87 -0.56 -6.53
C ASN A 90 -4.58 -0.94 -5.78
N GLY A 91 -4.58 -0.76 -4.46
CA GLY A 91 -3.55 -1.30 -3.56
C GLY A 91 -2.11 -0.86 -3.79
N GLU A 92 -1.88 0.18 -4.59
CA GLU A 92 -0.56 0.78 -4.75
C GLU A 92 -0.30 1.83 -3.66
N SER A 93 0.94 1.87 -3.18
CA SER A 93 1.41 2.93 -2.28
C SER A 93 1.74 4.20 -3.08
N ARG A 94 1.00 5.28 -2.84
CA ARG A 94 1.25 6.59 -3.45
C ARG A 94 2.24 7.38 -2.59
N THR A 95 3.38 7.75 -3.17
CA THR A 95 4.35 8.65 -2.51
C THR A 95 4.11 10.10 -2.90
N VAL A 96 3.94 10.96 -1.90
CA VAL A 96 3.88 12.42 -2.04
C VAL A 96 5.22 12.98 -1.55
N THR A 97 5.95 13.60 -2.47
CA THR A 97 7.24 14.25 -2.14
C THR A 97 7.01 15.74 -1.94
N VAL A 98 7.33 16.21 -0.74
CA VAL A 98 7.22 17.61 -0.35
C VAL A 98 8.58 18.26 -0.52
N ASN A 99 8.68 19.23 -1.42
CA ASN A 99 9.87 20.06 -1.56
C ASN A 99 9.72 21.34 -0.74
N ALA A 100 9.42 21.20 0.55
CA ALA A 100 9.47 22.34 1.46
C ALA A 100 10.96 22.56 1.77
N GLY A 101 11.54 23.58 1.12
CA GLY A 101 12.99 23.79 1.05
C GLY A 101 13.69 23.61 2.40
N GLY A 102 14.59 22.62 2.46
CA GLY A 102 15.60 22.56 3.50
C GLY A 102 16.49 23.79 3.37
N ARG A 103 16.39 24.69 4.35
CA ARG A 103 17.37 25.74 4.60
C ARG A 103 17.63 25.82 6.08
#